data_AF-A0A7L4QKM2-F1
#
_entry.id   AF-A0A7L4QKM2-F1
#
_cell.length_a   1.000
_cell.length_b   1.000
_cell.length_c   1.000
_cell.angle_alpha   90.00
_cell.angle_beta   90.00
_cell.angle_gamma   90.00
#
_symmetry.space_group_name_H-M   'P 1'
#
loop_
_entity.id
_entity.type
_entity.pdbx_description
1 polymer ?
#
loop_
_entity_poly.entity_id
_entity_poly.type
_entity_poly.pdbx_seq_one_letter_code
_entity_poly.pdbx_strand_id
1 'polypeptide(L)'
;MELEFIIKDKRRLAVINDLSVEEPITLHRLAGKNRIPEAMMGRVLKSMEEKEVIELIDEEYWLTDSGREMIKQLRKIERVPSPNSQGQREGSQVRIAPDHKRKQIDRRRVP
;
A
#
# COMPACT_ATOMS: atom_id res chain seq x y z
N MET A 1 -9.63 -21.30 -6.82
CA MET A 1 -9.32 -20.33 -5.74
C MET A 1 -9.75 -18.94 -6.19
N GLU A 2 -10.46 -18.19 -5.36
CA GLU A 2 -11.01 -16.87 -5.74
C GLU A 2 -10.00 -15.76 -5.42
N LEU A 3 -9.48 -15.08 -6.46
CA LEU A 3 -8.70 -13.84 -6.35
C LEU A 3 -9.35 -12.78 -5.45
N GLU A 4 -10.69 -12.75 -5.42
CA GLU A 4 -11.46 -11.86 -4.56
C GLU A 4 -11.10 -11.99 -3.08
N PHE A 5 -10.68 -13.18 -2.63
CA PHE A 5 -10.29 -13.41 -1.24
C PHE A 5 -9.14 -12.51 -0.80
N ILE A 6 -8.16 -12.29 -1.69
CA ILE A 6 -7.00 -11.43 -1.43
C ILE A 6 -7.40 -9.96 -1.60
N ILE A 7 -8.04 -9.63 -2.72
CA ILE A 7 -8.32 -8.23 -3.11
C ILE A 7 -9.28 -7.55 -2.13
N LYS A 8 -10.22 -8.30 -1.54
CA LYS A 8 -11.19 -7.77 -0.57
C LYS A 8 -10.56 -7.32 0.75
N ASP A 9 -9.39 -7.86 1.12
CA ASP A 9 -8.72 -7.51 2.38
C ASP A 9 -7.34 -6.90 2.11
N LYS A 10 -7.21 -5.60 2.42
CA LYS A 10 -5.96 -4.84 2.28
C LYS A 10 -4.79 -5.50 3.02
N ARG A 11 -5.04 -6.21 4.12
CA ARG A 11 -3.99 -6.87 4.90
C ARG A 11 -3.46 -8.11 4.19
N ARG A 12 -4.34 -8.90 3.56
CA ARG A 12 -3.93 -10.06 2.75
C ARG A 12 -3.13 -9.62 1.54
N LEU A 13 -3.58 -8.55 0.89
CA LEU A 13 -2.85 -7.96 -0.23
C LEU A 13 -1.44 -7.50 0.19
N ALA A 14 -1.33 -6.85 1.35
CA ALA A 14 -0.04 -6.39 1.87
C ALA A 14 0.91 -7.57 2.18
N VAL A 15 0.41 -8.62 2.84
CA VAL A 15 1.18 -9.84 3.13
C VAL A 15 1.69 -10.49 1.84
N ILE A 16 0.82 -10.63 0.83
CA ILE A 16 1.21 -11.24 -0.45
C ILE A 16 2.24 -10.40 -1.19
N ASN A 17 2.09 -9.08 -1.18
CA ASN A 17 3.08 -8.20 -1.80
C ASN A 17 4.43 -8.32 -1.11
N ASP A 18 4.45 -8.39 0.22
CA ASP A 18 5.67 -8.58 0.98
C ASP A 18 6.35 -9.91 0.69
N LEU A 19 5.59 -11.02 0.75
CA LEU A 19 6.10 -12.35 0.43
C LEU A 19 6.54 -12.48 -1.04
N SER A 20 5.98 -11.67 -1.95
CA SER A 20 6.40 -11.67 -3.35
C SER A 20 7.76 -11.01 -3.60
N VAL A 21 8.26 -10.24 -2.63
CA VAL A 21 9.52 -9.50 -2.70
C VAL A 21 10.58 -10.17 -1.85
N GLU A 22 10.19 -10.66 -0.68
CA GLU A 22 11.08 -11.28 0.28
C GLU A 22 10.40 -12.54 0.84
N GLU A 23 11.05 -13.68 0.71
CA GLU A 23 10.58 -14.98 1.18
C GLU A 23 11.84 -15.78 1.52
N PRO A 24 11.94 -16.41 2.71
CA PRO A 24 10.95 -16.47 3.80
C PRO A 24 10.77 -15.19 4.63
N ILE A 25 9.63 -15.03 5.30
CA ILE A 25 9.41 -13.95 6.30
C ILE A 25 8.70 -14.47 7.56
N THR A 26 9.16 -14.03 8.74
CA THR A 26 8.52 -14.31 10.04
C THR A 26 7.28 -13.43 10.32
N LEU A 27 6.39 -13.92 11.19
CA LEU A 27 5.19 -13.16 11.62
C LEU A 27 5.55 -11.77 12.16
N HIS A 28 6.55 -11.70 13.05
CA HIS A 28 6.98 -10.46 13.70
C HIS A 28 7.41 -9.42 12.65
N ARG A 29 8.15 -9.86 11.63
CA ARG A 29 8.63 -9.00 10.56
C ARG A 29 7.50 -8.51 9.66
N LEU A 30 6.55 -9.38 9.29
CA LEU A 30 5.34 -9.00 8.53
C LEU A 30 4.48 -7.99 9.31
N ALA A 31 4.26 -8.24 10.60
CA ALA A 31 3.50 -7.37 11.48
C ALA A 31 4.16 -5.98 11.61
N GLY A 32 5.48 -5.96 11.83
CA GLY A 32 6.28 -4.74 11.94
C GLY A 32 6.28 -3.90 10.66
N LYS A 33 6.52 -4.54 9.50
CA LYS A 33 6.57 -3.86 8.19
C LYS A 33 5.23 -3.21 7.83
N ASN A 34 4.13 -3.90 8.12
CA ASN A 34 2.77 -3.42 7.81
C ASN A 34 2.13 -2.59 8.92
N ARG A 35 2.78 -2.43 10.08
CA ARG A 35 2.22 -1.78 11.28
C ARG A 35 0.88 -2.39 11.69
N ILE A 36 0.77 -3.71 11.62
CA ILE A 36 -0.43 -4.48 11.99
C ILE A 36 -0.15 -5.20 13.31
N PRO A 37 -1.08 -5.20 14.29
CA PRO A 37 -0.90 -5.98 15.51
C PRO A 37 -0.68 -7.47 15.22
N GLU A 38 0.26 -8.11 15.90
CA GLU A 38 0.62 -9.52 15.66
C GLU A 38 -0.57 -10.48 15.76
N ALA A 39 -1.45 -10.29 16.75
CA ALA A 39 -2.66 -11.10 16.90
C ALA A 39 -3.60 -11.00 15.68
N MET A 40 -3.62 -9.84 15.02
CA MET A 40 -4.40 -9.62 13.81
C MET A 40 -3.68 -10.19 12.58
N MET A 41 -2.37 -10.02 12.50
CA MET A 41 -1.55 -10.61 11.44
C MET A 41 -1.64 -12.14 11.46
N GLY A 42 -1.57 -12.77 12.64
CA GLY A 42 -1.73 -14.21 12.80
C GLY A 42 -3.08 -14.72 12.28
N ARG A 43 -4.18 -13.98 12.50
CA ARG A 43 -5.49 -14.34 11.91
C ARG A 43 -5.50 -14.25 10.39
N VAL A 44 -4.83 -13.23 9.84
CA VAL A 44 -4.70 -13.05 8.38
C VAL A 44 -3.90 -14.22 7.79
N LEU A 45 -2.73 -14.52 8.36
CA LEU A 45 -1.85 -15.59 7.91
C LEU A 45 -2.53 -16.96 8.00
N LYS A 46 -3.19 -17.25 9.12
CA LYS A 46 -3.97 -18.49 9.26
C LYS A 46 -5.05 -18.62 8.18
N SER A 47 -5.78 -17.54 7.87
CA SER A 47 -6.78 -17.58 6.81
C SER A 47 -6.19 -17.80 5.42
N MET A 48 -4.94 -17.41 5.18
CA MET A 48 -4.23 -17.60 3.92
C MET A 48 -3.62 -19.00 3.83
N GLU A 49 -3.17 -19.56 4.95
CA GLU A 49 -2.72 -20.95 5.09
C GLU A 49 -3.88 -21.93 4.85
N GLU A 50 -5.06 -21.68 5.44
CA GLU A 50 -6.30 -22.44 5.19
C GLU A 50 -6.75 -22.42 3.72
N LYS A 51 -6.28 -21.44 2.95
CA LYS A 51 -6.55 -21.30 1.52
C LYS A 51 -5.40 -21.77 0.64
N GLU A 52 -4.39 -22.42 1.23
CA GLU A 52 -3.20 -22.94 0.55
C GLU A 52 -2.47 -21.87 -0.25
N VAL A 53 -2.52 -20.60 0.20
CA VAL A 53 -1.82 -19.48 -0.44
C VAL A 53 -0.41 -19.35 0.09
N ILE A 54 -0.25 -19.62 1.39
CA ILE A 54 1.03 -19.62 2.09
C ILE A 54 1.16 -20.90 2.90
N GLU A 55 2.39 -21.24 3.24
CA GLU A 55 2.71 -22.33 4.15
C GLU A 55 3.68 -21.85 5.25
N LEU A 56 3.62 -22.48 6.42
CA LEU A 56 4.49 -22.20 7.55
C LEU A 56 5.52 -23.33 7.68
N ILE A 57 6.80 -23.00 7.52
CA ILE A 57 7.93 -23.94 7.66
C ILE A 57 8.92 -23.30 8.62
N ASP A 58 9.27 -23.99 9.71
CA ASP A 58 10.25 -23.52 10.70
C ASP A 58 10.00 -22.07 11.22
N GLU A 59 8.74 -21.75 11.54
CA GLU A 59 8.29 -20.42 12.00
C GLU A 59 8.35 -19.29 10.94
N GLU A 60 8.66 -19.66 9.69
CA GLU A 60 8.73 -18.75 8.56
C GLU A 60 7.62 -19.02 7.54
N TYR A 61 7.06 -17.95 6.97
CA TYR A 61 6.00 -18.06 5.97
C TYR A 61 6.58 -18.04 4.56
N TRP A 62 6.10 -18.98 3.76
CA TRP A 62 6.45 -19.21 2.36
C TRP A 62 5.22 -19.11 1.47
N LEU A 63 5.41 -18.78 0.20
CA LEU A 63 4.39 -18.83 -0.82
C LEU A 63 4.34 -20.22 -1.44
N THR A 64 3.15 -20.80 -1.43
CA THR A 64 2.87 -22.03 -2.18
C THR A 64 2.87 -21.74 -3.68
N ASP A 65 2.92 -22.79 -4.50
CA ASP A 65 2.75 -22.68 -5.95
C ASP A 65 1.45 -21.94 -6.33
N SER A 66 0.36 -22.22 -5.61
CA SER A 66 -0.93 -21.54 -5.75
C SER A 66 -0.82 -20.04 -5.45
N GLY A 67 -0.14 -19.66 -4.36
CA GLY A 67 0.10 -18.26 -4.00
C GLY A 67 0.93 -17.52 -5.05
N ARG A 68 1.96 -18.16 -5.60
CA ARG A 68 2.79 -17.61 -6.68
C ARG A 68 1.97 -17.36 -7.96
N GLU A 69 1.07 -18.26 -8.32
CA GLU A 69 0.21 -18.08 -9.48
C GLU A 69 -0.80 -16.94 -9.26
N MET A 70 -1.35 -16.81 -8.05
CA MET A 70 -2.22 -15.69 -7.70
C MET A 70 -1.51 -14.33 -7.81
N ILE A 71 -0.25 -14.23 -7.40
CA ILE A 71 0.56 -13.01 -7.58
C ILE A 71 0.69 -12.64 -9.06
N LYS A 72 0.93 -13.61 -9.94
CA LYS A 72 1.00 -13.34 -11.39
C LYS A 72 -0.33 -12.79 -11.91
N GLN A 73 -1.45 -13.31 -11.42
CA GLN A 73 -2.78 -12.83 -11.80
C GLN A 73 -3.06 -11.43 -11.24
N LEU A 74 -2.71 -11.15 -9.98
CA LEU A 74 -2.82 -9.82 -9.37
C LEU A 74 -2.01 -8.77 -10.15
N ARG A 75 -0.77 -9.09 -10.52
CA ARG A 75 0.08 -8.19 -11.31
C ARG A 75 -0.48 -7.91 -12.70
N LYS A 76 -1.24 -8.83 -13.30
CA LYS A 76 -1.95 -8.58 -14.58
C LYS A 76 -3.09 -7.57 -14.40
N ILE A 77 -3.77 -7.59 -13.25
CA ILE A 77 -4.85 -6.66 -12.92
C ILE A 77 -4.28 -5.27 -12.60
N GLU A 78 -3.21 -5.19 -11.79
CA GLU A 78 -2.56 -3.92 -11.44
C GLU A 78 -1.82 -3.27 -12.63
N ARG A 79 -1.33 -4.07 -13.59
CA ARG A 79 -0.71 -3.57 -14.83
C ARG A 79 -1.71 -3.00 -15.84
N VAL A 80 -3.01 -3.01 -15.57
CA VAL A 80 -3.95 -2.21 -16.36
C VAL A 80 -3.79 -0.76 -15.90
N PRO A 81 -3.13 0.13 -16.68
CA PRO A 81 -3.26 1.56 -16.40
C PRO A 81 -4.75 1.86 -16.49
N SER A 82 -5.35 2.26 -15.36
CA SER A 82 -6.72 2.73 -15.34
C SER A 82 -6.82 3.85 -16.40
N PRO A 83 -7.64 3.70 -17.46
CA PRO A 83 -7.75 4.71 -18.52
C PRO A 83 -8.26 6.07 -18.01
N ASN A 84 -8.73 6.13 -16.76
CA ASN A 84 -9.38 7.29 -16.16
C ASN A 84 -8.58 7.94 -15.01
N SER A 85 -7.25 7.79 -14.95
CA SER A 85 -6.40 8.52 -14.00
C SER A 85 -5.38 9.45 -14.64
N GLN A 86 -5.56 9.83 -15.91
CA GLN A 86 -5.10 11.12 -16.40
C GLN A 86 -6.20 12.14 -16.12
N GLY A 87 -6.23 12.61 -14.87
CA GLY A 87 -6.99 13.81 -14.53
C GLY A 87 -6.53 14.94 -15.44
N GLN A 88 -7.40 15.26 -16.41
CA GLN A 88 -7.41 16.52 -17.12
C GLN A 88 -7.14 17.65 -16.11
N ARG A 89 -6.05 18.40 -16.33
CA ARG A 89 -6.00 19.81 -15.98
C ARG A 89 -5.72 20.60 -17.24
N GLU A 90 -6.66 20.51 -18.19
CA GLU A 90 -6.98 21.69 -18.97
C GLU A 90 -7.49 22.75 -17.98
N GLY A 91 -6.83 23.91 -17.96
CA GLY A 91 -7.35 25.10 -17.27
C GLY A 91 -7.09 25.17 -15.77
N SER A 92 -5.83 25.43 -15.37
CA SER A 92 -5.60 26.26 -14.18
C SER A 92 -4.87 27.52 -14.61
N GLN A 93 -5.68 28.47 -15.08
CA GLN A 93 -5.32 29.85 -15.29
C GLN A 93 -4.78 30.39 -13.95
N VAL A 94 -3.46 30.53 -13.83
CA VAL A 94 -2.83 31.17 -12.67
C VAL A 94 -3.24 32.63 -12.70
N ARG A 95 -4.31 32.98 -11.98
CA ARG A 95 -4.59 34.37 -11.61
C ARG A 95 -3.47 34.79 -10.66
N ILE A 96 -2.45 35.47 -11.21
CA ILE A 96 -1.45 36.17 -10.43
C ILE A 96 -2.20 37.20 -9.58
N ALA A 97 -2.29 36.96 -8.28
CA ALA A 97 -2.82 37.96 -7.36
C ALA A 97 -1.90 39.20 -7.43
N PRO A 98 -2.45 40.42 -7.51
CA PRO A 98 -1.64 41.62 -7.56
C PRO A 98 -0.84 41.75 -6.26
N ASP A 99 0.44 42.02 -6.46
CA ASP A 99 1.49 42.23 -5.47
C ASP A 99 1.00 43.17 -4.35
N HIS A 100 0.70 42.62 -3.18
CA HIS A 100 0.33 43.40 -2.02
C HIS A 100 1.58 44.14 -1.54
N LYS A 101 1.70 45.42 -1.93
CA LYS A 101 2.74 46.35 -1.47
C LYS A 101 2.91 46.24 0.04
N ARG A 102 4.08 45.75 0.48
CA ARG A 102 4.52 45.82 1.88
C ARG A 102 4.49 47.29 2.34
N LYS A 103 3.65 47.61 3.34
CA LYS A 103 3.73 48.89 4.05
C LYS A 103 5.02 48.90 4.89
N GLN A 104 5.95 49.76 4.50
CA GLN A 104 7.15 50.09 5.27
C GLN A 104 6.69 50.91 6.48
N ILE A 105 6.79 50.35 7.68
CA ILE A 105 6.48 51.07 8.93
C ILE A 105 7.75 51.83 9.33
N ASP A 106 7.77 53.13 9.11
CA ASP A 106 8.83 54.02 9.61
C ASP A 106 8.59 54.26 11.11
N ARG A 107 9.42 53.66 11.95
CA ARG A 107 9.42 53.89 13.40
C ARG A 107 10.28 55.12 13.70
N ARG A 108 9.76 56.31 13.44
CA ARG A 108 10.39 57.55 13.90
C ARG A 108 9.39 58.52 14.53
N ARG A 109 9.65 58.75 15.82
CA ARG A 109 9.41 59.95 16.66
C ARG A 109 8.00 60.17 17.21
N VAL A 110 7.87 59.87 18.50
CA VAL A 110 6.99 60.58 19.45
C VAL A 110 7.90 60.95 20.64
N PRO A 111 8.11 62.23 20.98
CA PRO A 111 8.52 62.61 22.33
C PRO A 111 7.34 62.48 23.32
#